data_AF-A0A7S1HCS4-F1
#
_entry.id   AF-A0A7S1HCS4-F1
#
_cell.length_a   1.000
_cell.length_b   1.000
_cell.length_c   1.000
_cell.angle_alpha   90.00
_cell.angle_beta   90.00
_cell.angle_gamma   90.00
#
_symmetry.space_group_name_H-M   'P 1'
#
loop_
_entity.id
_entity.type
_entity.pdbx_description
1 polymer ?
#
loop_
_entity_poly.entity_id
_entity_poly.type
_entity_poly.pdbx_seq_one_letter_code
_entity_poly.pdbx_strand_id
1 'polypeptide(L)'
;VGGMSRLGVLLFGGKGADQLGLGDVWEYQSNFSGACIEGTYATSPEAEINNTCTMCPNGSTSFLGSDSNLDCECDWGYEGSSGGADCTPCPPGEYKTWTVLVERDLPRTCQQCPIDTYKETSGGGGCLQCPNGTTTGHLLGGGSSNLSDCKCREGAEGGP
;
A
#
# COMPACT_ATOMS: atom_id res chain seq x y z
N VAL A 1 -27.02 -33.38 -24.47
CA VAL A 1 -26.00 -32.91 -23.50
C VAL A 1 -25.01 -32.04 -24.26
N GLY A 2 -24.82 -30.80 -23.78
CA GLY A 2 -24.52 -29.60 -24.56
C GLY A 2 -23.14 -29.52 -25.21
N GLY A 3 -23.10 -28.78 -26.33
CA GLY A 3 -21.94 -28.58 -27.20
C GLY A 3 -20.89 -27.62 -26.66
N MET A 4 -19.65 -27.84 -27.09
CA MET A 4 -18.46 -27.09 -26.70
C MET A 4 -18.24 -25.98 -27.73
N SER A 5 -18.67 -24.75 -27.42
CA SER A 5 -18.40 -23.58 -28.26
C SER A 5 -16.91 -23.19 -28.15
N ARG A 6 -16.22 -23.26 -29.29
CA ARG A 6 -14.84 -22.81 -29.48
C ARG A 6 -14.82 -21.28 -29.43
N LEU A 7 -14.22 -20.68 -28.40
CA LEU A 7 -13.80 -19.27 -28.43
C LEU A 7 -12.28 -19.24 -28.44
N GLY A 8 -11.71 -18.98 -29.62
CA GLY A 8 -10.27 -18.81 -29.79
C GLY A 8 -9.83 -17.49 -29.16
N VAL A 9 -8.83 -17.56 -28.28
CA VAL A 9 -8.07 -16.40 -27.85
C VAL A 9 -6.63 -16.61 -28.33
N LEU A 10 -6.19 -15.73 -29.22
CA LEU A 10 -4.81 -15.61 -29.66
C LEU A 10 -3.94 -15.22 -28.47
N LEU A 11 -3.02 -16.08 -28.06
CA LEU A 11 -2.01 -15.74 -27.05
C LEU A 11 -0.65 -15.55 -27.74
N PHE A 12 -0.14 -14.31 -27.67
CA PHE A 12 1.20 -13.96 -28.09
C PHE A 12 2.21 -14.62 -27.12
N GLY A 13 3.14 -15.38 -27.70
CA GLY A 13 4.07 -16.24 -26.96
C GLY A 13 5.20 -15.48 -26.26
N GLY A 14 5.55 -15.95 -25.06
CA GLY A 14 6.85 -15.75 -24.43
C GLY A 14 7.72 -17.02 -24.60
N LYS A 15 9.02 -16.83 -24.87
CA LYS A 15 9.97 -17.89 -25.27
C LYS A 15 10.27 -18.88 -24.14
N GLY A 16 10.25 -20.19 -24.46
CA GLY A 16 10.95 -21.22 -23.66
C GLY A 16 10.26 -22.59 -23.44
N ALA A 17 9.17 -22.94 -24.14
CA ALA A 17 8.34 -24.09 -23.79
C ALA A 17 8.50 -25.36 -24.67
N ASP A 18 9.69 -25.67 -25.19
CA ASP A 18 9.85 -26.72 -26.22
C ASP A 18 10.68 -27.98 -25.86
N GLN A 19 11.06 -28.23 -24.60
CA GLN A 19 12.02 -29.32 -24.33
C GLN A 19 11.56 -30.61 -23.64
N LEU A 20 10.31 -30.78 -23.19
CA LEU A 20 9.98 -31.98 -22.37
C LEU A 20 8.89 -32.92 -22.86
N GLY A 21 8.32 -32.74 -24.06
CA GLY A 21 7.68 -33.86 -24.78
C GLY A 21 6.71 -34.76 -23.97
N LEU A 22 5.91 -34.17 -23.07
CA LEU A 22 4.84 -34.87 -22.37
C LEU A 22 3.53 -34.18 -22.76
N GLY A 23 2.71 -34.92 -23.49
CA GLY A 23 1.31 -34.58 -23.70
C GLY A 23 0.55 -34.60 -22.38
N ASP A 24 -0.73 -34.25 -22.49
CA ASP A 24 -1.73 -34.25 -21.43
C ASP A 24 -1.89 -32.88 -20.76
N VAL A 25 -2.96 -32.18 -21.17
CA VAL A 25 -3.74 -31.19 -20.41
C VAL A 25 -2.96 -30.46 -19.31
N TRP A 26 -2.38 -29.31 -19.64
CA TRP A 26 -2.05 -28.32 -18.63
C TRP A 26 -3.38 -27.77 -18.11
N GLU A 27 -3.89 -28.35 -17.03
CA GLU A 27 -4.76 -27.64 -16.10
C GLU A 27 -4.08 -26.30 -15.84
N TYR A 28 -4.82 -25.19 -15.92
CA TYR A 28 -4.33 -23.89 -15.46
C TYR A 28 -4.21 -23.97 -13.92
N GLN A 29 -3.32 -24.83 -13.44
CA GLN A 29 -2.75 -24.73 -12.12
C GLN A 29 -1.86 -23.50 -12.24
N SER A 30 -2.39 -22.42 -11.70
CA SER A 30 -1.71 -21.19 -11.34
C SER A 30 -0.47 -21.52 -10.51
N ASN A 31 0.58 -21.99 -11.20
CA ASN A 31 1.88 -22.31 -10.64
C ASN A 31 2.64 -20.99 -10.41
N PHE A 32 2.04 -20.13 -9.61
CA PHE A 32 2.72 -19.10 -8.86
C PHE A 32 3.25 -19.80 -7.60
N SER A 33 4.31 -20.58 -7.79
CA SER A 33 4.97 -21.29 -6.70
C SER A 33 5.60 -20.27 -5.75
N GLY A 34 5.09 -20.24 -4.51
CA GLY A 34 5.81 -19.67 -3.36
C GLY A 34 5.46 -18.24 -3.00
N ALA A 35 4.18 -17.93 -2.78
CA ALA A 35 3.83 -16.56 -2.42
C ALA A 35 2.52 -16.44 -1.62
N CYS A 36 2.64 -16.19 -0.33
CA CYS A 36 1.48 -15.88 0.51
C CYS A 36 0.69 -14.68 -0.03
N ILE A 37 -0.64 -14.71 0.14
CA ILE A 37 -1.50 -13.61 -0.31
C ILE A 37 -1.24 -12.34 0.50
N GLU A 38 -1.73 -11.19 0.01
CA GLU A 38 -1.63 -9.92 0.71
C GLU A 38 -2.17 -10.04 2.15
N GLY A 39 -1.46 -9.45 3.10
CA GLY A 39 -1.78 -9.54 4.53
C GLY A 39 -1.34 -10.85 5.20
N THR A 40 -0.61 -11.71 4.49
CA THR A 40 -0.05 -12.95 5.03
C THR A 40 1.41 -13.18 4.60
N TYR A 41 2.17 -13.93 5.39
CA TYR A 41 3.58 -14.24 5.13
C TYR A 41 3.91 -15.72 5.38
N ALA A 42 4.92 -16.23 4.68
CA ALA A 42 5.40 -17.60 4.89
C ALA A 42 6.29 -17.70 6.14
N THR A 43 6.19 -18.82 6.85
CA THR A 43 7.13 -19.16 7.94
C THR A 43 8.03 -20.34 7.58
N SER A 44 7.80 -20.97 6.43
CA SER A 44 8.59 -22.08 5.91
C SER A 44 8.70 -22.00 4.38
N PRO A 45 9.79 -22.53 3.80
CA PRO A 45 9.99 -22.52 2.36
C PRO A 45 8.99 -23.39 1.59
N GLU A 46 8.28 -24.31 2.26
CA GLU A 46 7.20 -25.09 1.67
C GLU A 46 5.84 -24.38 1.71
N ALA A 47 5.80 -23.09 2.06
CA ALA A 47 4.54 -22.43 2.28
C ALA A 47 3.73 -22.25 0.99
N GLU A 48 2.49 -22.76 1.00
CA GLU A 48 1.54 -22.57 -0.08
C GLU A 48 0.50 -21.50 0.28
N ILE A 49 0.00 -20.83 -0.77
CA ILE A 49 -0.88 -19.64 -0.78
C ILE A 49 -2.04 -19.71 0.24
N ASN A 50 -2.53 -20.90 0.61
CA ASN A 50 -3.74 -21.09 1.40
C ASN A 50 -3.63 -22.03 2.62
N ASN A 51 -2.46 -22.63 2.89
CA ASN A 51 -2.40 -23.73 3.88
C ASN A 51 -1.42 -23.50 5.03
N THR A 52 -0.42 -22.64 4.84
CA THR A 52 0.71 -22.47 5.77
C THR A 52 1.18 -21.02 5.91
N CYS A 53 0.42 -20.07 5.37
CA CYS A 53 0.68 -18.64 5.53
C CYS A 53 0.15 -18.14 6.87
N THR A 54 0.93 -17.31 7.55
CA THR A 54 0.55 -16.68 8.81
C THR A 54 0.04 -15.27 8.53
N MET A 55 -1.03 -14.84 9.20
CA MET A 55 -1.53 -13.47 9.08
C MET A 55 -0.58 -12.46 9.70
N CYS A 56 -0.47 -11.30 9.06
CA CYS A 56 0.20 -10.15 9.67
C CYS A 56 -0.55 -9.68 10.94
N PRO A 57 0.16 -9.09 11.91
CA PRO A 57 -0.47 -8.49 13.07
C PRO A 57 -1.48 -7.38 12.72
N ASN A 58 -2.37 -7.05 13.66
CA ASN A 58 -3.41 -6.05 13.43
C ASN A 58 -2.83 -4.67 13.11
N GLY A 59 -3.36 -3.99 12.08
CA GLY A 59 -2.85 -2.69 11.62
C GLY A 59 -1.60 -2.78 10.75
N SER A 60 -1.30 -3.97 10.23
CA SER A 60 -0.23 -4.21 9.27
C SER A 60 -0.67 -5.18 8.18
N THR A 61 0.02 -5.12 7.05
CA THR A 61 -0.18 -6.03 5.93
C THR A 61 1.15 -6.30 5.23
N SER A 62 1.14 -7.28 4.35
CA SER A 62 2.28 -7.69 3.54
C SER A 62 1.88 -7.78 2.08
N PHE A 63 2.84 -7.69 1.16
CA PHE A 63 2.55 -7.83 -0.26
C PHE A 63 2.37 -9.31 -0.66
N LEU A 64 1.82 -9.52 -1.86
CA LEU A 64 1.81 -10.85 -2.47
C LEU A 64 3.25 -11.38 -2.56
N GLY A 65 3.50 -12.58 -2.04
CA GLY A 65 4.85 -13.16 -2.08
C GLY A 65 5.67 -13.00 -0.82
N SER A 66 5.11 -12.42 0.25
CA SER A 66 5.85 -12.29 1.49
C SER A 66 6.24 -13.63 2.09
N ASP A 67 7.52 -13.77 2.36
CA ASP A 67 8.16 -15.00 2.83
C ASP A 67 8.71 -14.86 4.26
N SER A 68 8.49 -13.70 4.88
CA SER A 68 8.97 -13.35 6.21
C SER A 68 7.97 -12.49 6.95
N ASN A 69 7.93 -12.62 8.28
CA ASN A 69 7.13 -11.74 9.12
C ASN A 69 7.56 -10.28 8.99
N LEU A 70 8.84 -10.04 8.66
CA LEU A 70 9.40 -8.71 8.49
C LEU A 70 8.84 -7.98 7.27
N ASP A 71 8.19 -8.70 6.35
CA ASP A 71 7.49 -8.12 5.21
C ASP A 71 6.11 -7.55 5.59
N CYS A 72 5.64 -7.80 6.82
CA CYS A 72 4.48 -7.12 7.36
C CYS A 72 4.87 -5.67 7.70
N GLU A 73 4.33 -4.74 6.91
CA GLU A 73 4.49 -3.30 7.07
C GLU A 73 3.20 -2.70 7.61
N CYS A 74 3.31 -1.65 8.44
CA CYS A 74 2.14 -1.00 9.00
C CYS A 74 1.23 -0.42 7.91
N ASP A 75 -0.08 -0.47 8.16
CA ASP A 75 -1.10 0.02 7.23
C ASP A 75 -0.98 1.52 6.95
N TRP A 76 -1.73 1.99 5.96
CA TRP A 76 -1.89 3.42 5.68
C TRP A 76 -2.35 4.17 6.94
N GLY A 77 -1.70 5.29 7.23
CA GLY A 77 -1.94 6.05 8.45
C GLY A 77 -1.43 5.40 9.74
N TYR A 78 -0.62 4.34 9.67
CA TYR A 78 0.05 3.74 10.83
C TYR A 78 1.56 3.67 10.64
N GLU A 79 2.34 4.07 11.63
CA GLU A 79 3.79 3.91 11.65
C GLU A 79 4.23 2.81 12.61
N GLY A 80 5.40 2.24 12.36
CA GLY A 80 5.96 1.20 13.21
C GLY A 80 7.14 0.50 12.55
N SER A 81 7.74 -0.43 13.27
CA SER A 81 8.83 -1.26 12.75
C SER A 81 8.32 -2.32 11.77
N SER A 82 9.21 -2.80 10.90
CA SER A 82 9.00 -4.01 10.10
C SER A 82 8.58 -5.17 11.02
N GLY A 83 7.59 -5.96 10.60
CA GLY A 83 7.00 -7.00 11.44
C GLY A 83 5.58 -6.72 11.89
N GLY A 84 5.10 -5.47 11.76
CA GLY A 84 3.70 -5.11 11.98
C GLY A 84 3.20 -5.13 13.42
N ALA A 85 4.01 -5.56 14.39
CA ALA A 85 3.59 -5.75 15.76
C ALA A 85 3.38 -4.43 16.55
N ASP A 86 4.11 -3.37 16.17
CA ASP A 86 4.15 -2.10 16.88
C ASP A 86 3.53 -0.96 16.06
N CYS A 87 2.44 -1.23 15.33
CA CYS A 87 1.81 -0.23 14.49
C CYS A 87 0.98 0.76 15.32
N THR A 88 1.39 2.04 15.31
CA THR A 88 0.70 3.15 15.96
C THR A 88 0.11 4.12 14.94
N PRO A 89 -1.10 4.66 15.16
CA PRO A 89 -1.71 5.59 14.22
C PRO A 89 -0.89 6.88 14.11
N CYS A 90 -0.73 7.39 12.88
CA CYS A 90 -0.06 8.66 12.63
C CYS A 90 -0.69 9.78 13.46
N PRO A 91 0.10 10.62 14.14
CA PRO A 91 -0.44 11.75 14.88
C PRO A 91 -1.11 12.77 13.95
N PRO A 92 -1.97 13.65 14.51
CA PRO A 92 -2.48 14.81 13.77
C PRO A 92 -1.35 15.62 13.15
N GLY A 93 -1.55 16.09 11.92
CA GLY A 93 -0.54 16.78 11.12
C GLY A 93 0.38 15.86 10.34
N GLU A 94 0.29 14.53 10.50
CA GLU A 94 1.11 13.58 9.77
C GLU A 94 0.27 12.53 9.03
N TYR A 95 0.77 12.07 7.89
CA TYR A 95 0.11 11.13 7.02
C TYR A 95 1.08 10.06 6.54
N LYS A 96 0.54 8.90 6.23
CA LYS A 96 1.27 7.80 5.60
C LYS A 96 0.36 7.16 4.57
N THR A 97 0.80 7.16 3.32
CA THR A 97 0.05 6.56 2.20
C THR A 97 0.93 5.51 1.53
N TRP A 98 0.33 4.44 1.04
CA TRP A 98 1.01 3.60 0.07
C TRP A 98 0.95 4.28 -1.29
N THR A 99 2.03 4.96 -1.64
CA THR A 99 2.22 5.35 -3.03
C THR A 99 2.59 4.09 -3.81
N VAL A 100 1.64 3.60 -4.62
CA VAL A 100 1.75 2.43 -5.50
C VAL A 100 2.84 2.56 -6.59
N LEU A 101 3.76 3.52 -6.49
CA LEU A 101 4.67 3.93 -7.56
C LEU A 101 6.17 3.74 -7.26
N VAL A 102 6.56 3.17 -6.11
CA VAL A 102 7.95 2.76 -5.90
C VAL A 102 8.01 1.38 -5.27
N GLU A 103 8.72 0.50 -5.96
CA GLU A 103 8.61 -0.95 -5.87
C GLU A 103 9.21 -1.58 -4.59
N ARG A 104 9.46 -0.83 -3.50
CA ARG A 104 9.92 -1.39 -2.21
C ARG A 104 10.14 -0.43 -1.04
N ASP A 105 10.09 0.89 -1.23
CA ASP A 105 10.34 1.86 -0.16
C ASP A 105 9.03 2.52 0.30
N LEU A 106 8.18 1.73 0.95
CA LEU A 106 7.09 2.30 1.74
C LEU A 106 7.70 3.03 2.94
N PRO A 107 7.37 4.32 3.18
CA PRO A 107 7.85 5.02 4.36
C PRO A 107 7.29 4.32 5.59
N ARG A 108 8.15 3.84 6.50
CA ARG A 108 7.74 3.15 7.74
C ARG A 108 7.22 4.11 8.82
N THR A 109 7.61 5.37 8.70
CA THR A 109 7.24 6.47 9.60
C THR A 109 6.18 7.34 8.95
N CYS A 110 5.42 8.05 9.79
CA CYS A 110 4.51 9.06 9.29
C CYS A 110 5.29 10.26 8.74
N GLN A 111 4.76 10.85 7.67
CA GLN A 111 5.34 12.03 7.05
C GLN A 111 4.50 13.25 7.41
N GLN A 112 5.16 14.38 7.69
CA GLN A 112 4.46 15.63 7.94
C GLN A 112 3.64 16.07 6.73
N CYS A 113 2.43 16.56 7.01
CA CYS A 113 1.57 17.13 5.99
C CYS A 113 2.27 18.29 5.26
N PRO A 114 2.23 18.33 3.92
CA PRO A 114 2.85 19.41 3.16
C PRO A 114 2.19 20.77 3.46
N ILE A 115 2.87 21.85 3.08
CA ILE A 115 2.31 23.22 3.17
C ILE A 115 0.99 23.29 2.40
N ASP A 116 0.10 24.19 2.84
CA ASP A 116 -1.27 24.36 2.34
C ASP A 116 -2.21 23.21 2.75
N THR A 117 -1.75 22.28 3.59
CA THR A 117 -2.55 21.15 4.07
C THR A 117 -2.52 20.99 5.58
N TYR A 118 -3.55 20.35 6.12
CA TYR A 118 -3.70 20.06 7.54
C TYR A 118 -4.34 18.68 7.76
N LYS A 119 -4.21 18.10 8.96
CA LYS A 119 -4.87 16.85 9.34
C LYS A 119 -5.18 16.79 10.83
N GLU A 120 -6.46 16.79 11.19
CA GLU A 120 -6.91 16.89 12.59
C GLU A 120 -7.02 15.55 13.30
N THR A 121 -7.24 14.47 12.54
CA THR A 121 -7.44 13.13 13.09
C THR A 121 -6.16 12.32 13.04
N SER A 122 -5.93 11.51 14.07
CA SER A 122 -4.90 10.48 14.02
C SER A 122 -5.32 9.29 13.14
N GLY A 123 -4.33 8.54 12.64
CA GLY A 123 -4.56 7.31 11.90
C GLY A 123 -4.74 7.50 10.39
N GLY A 124 -5.65 6.74 9.80
CA GLY A 124 -5.90 6.72 8.37
C GLY A 124 -6.34 8.09 7.79
N GLY A 125 -5.79 8.44 6.63
CA GLY A 125 -6.23 9.58 5.83
C GLY A 125 -5.06 10.43 5.32
N GLY A 126 -5.25 11.00 4.13
CA GLY A 126 -4.33 12.00 3.58
C GLY A 126 -4.55 13.37 4.21
N CYS A 127 -3.63 14.30 3.94
CA CYS A 127 -3.77 15.68 4.40
C CYS A 127 -4.87 16.40 3.61
N LEU A 128 -5.70 17.15 4.33
CA LEU A 128 -6.77 17.96 3.77
C LEU A 128 -6.20 19.29 3.31
N GLN A 129 -6.65 19.77 2.15
CA GLN A 129 -6.27 21.09 1.64
C GLN A 129 -6.93 22.18 2.49
N CYS A 130 -6.19 23.24 2.79
CA CYS A 130 -6.73 24.43 3.42
C CYS A 130 -7.79 25.11 2.51
N PRO A 131 -8.96 25.51 3.05
CA PRO A 131 -10.02 26.12 2.27
C PRO A 131 -9.72 27.58 1.88
N ASN A 132 -10.39 28.10 0.85
CA ASN A 132 -10.32 29.51 0.44
C ASN A 132 -8.90 30.02 0.11
N GLY A 133 -8.01 29.16 -0.39
CA GLY A 133 -6.64 29.56 -0.75
C GLY A 133 -5.79 29.99 0.44
N THR A 134 -6.18 29.60 1.66
CA THR A 134 -5.37 29.77 2.86
C THR A 134 -4.21 28.78 2.84
N THR A 135 -3.13 29.14 3.52
CA THR A 135 -1.90 28.37 3.64
C THR A 135 -1.60 28.06 5.10
N THR A 136 -0.95 26.95 5.36
CA THR A 136 -0.27 26.71 6.65
C THR A 136 1.13 27.38 6.70
N GLY A 137 1.49 28.14 5.65
CA GLY A 137 2.84 28.64 5.37
C GLY A 137 3.15 30.07 5.81
N HIS A 138 3.73 30.19 7.01
CA HIS A 138 4.96 30.96 7.35
C HIS A 138 5.56 30.46 8.69
N LEU A 139 4.76 29.84 9.57
CA LEU A 139 5.15 29.52 10.95
C LEU A 139 5.55 28.06 11.23
N LEU A 140 5.08 27.08 10.45
CA LEU A 140 5.20 25.65 10.81
C LEU A 140 5.95 24.77 9.79
N GLY A 141 6.18 25.23 8.56
CA GLY A 141 6.91 24.46 7.54
C GLY A 141 6.22 23.17 7.06
N GLY A 142 4.99 22.90 7.50
CA GLY A 142 4.25 21.65 7.28
C GLY A 142 3.63 21.17 8.60
N GLY A 143 3.06 19.97 8.61
CA GLY A 143 2.68 19.28 9.84
C GLY A 143 1.47 19.85 10.59
N SER A 144 0.64 20.69 9.95
CA SER A 144 -0.48 21.32 10.64
C SER A 144 -1.57 20.31 11.02
N SER A 145 -1.99 20.36 12.27
CA SER A 145 -3.01 19.48 12.83
C SER A 145 -4.37 20.15 13.02
N ASN A 146 -4.53 21.42 12.66
CA ASN A 146 -5.79 22.15 12.86
C ASN A 146 -6.15 23.00 11.66
N LEU A 147 -7.43 23.03 11.30
CA LEU A 147 -7.95 23.95 10.29
C LEU A 147 -7.66 25.42 10.66
N SER A 148 -7.56 25.73 11.95
CA SER A 148 -7.28 27.09 12.43
C SER A 148 -5.90 27.61 12.05
N ASP A 149 -4.95 26.72 11.71
CA ASP A 149 -3.61 27.08 11.28
C ASP A 149 -3.59 27.53 9.80
N CYS A 150 -4.65 27.26 9.05
CA CYS A 150 -4.83 27.75 7.70
C CYS A 150 -5.11 29.26 7.73
N LYS A 151 -4.09 30.07 7.42
CA LYS A 151 -4.16 31.53 7.37
C LYS A 151 -3.96 32.04 5.97
N CYS A 152 -4.44 33.25 5.68
CA CYS A 152 -4.15 33.89 4.39
C CYS A 152 -2.63 34.09 4.24
N ARG A 153 -2.11 33.92 3.02
CA ARG A 153 -0.72 34.27 2.72
C ARG A 153 -0.49 35.75 3.05
N GLU A 154 0.60 36.07 3.75
CA GLU A 154 0.98 37.46 3.97
C GLU A 154 1.14 38.16 2.61
N GLY A 155 0.35 39.21 2.38
CA GLY A 155 0.27 39.92 1.09
C GLY A 155 -0.94 39.59 0.19
N ALA A 156 -1.88 38.74 0.62
CA ALA A 156 -3.15 38.54 -0.09
C ALA A 156 -4.16 39.65 0.27
N GLU A 157 -4.05 40.80 -0.40
CA GLU A 157 -5.00 41.91 -0.31
C GLU A 157 -5.87 41.98 -1.58
N GLY A 158 -7.20 41.82 -1.43
CA GLY A 158 -8.25 42.10 -2.46
C GLY A 158 -8.74 40.88 -3.26
N GLY A 159 -10.00 40.45 -3.16
CA GLY A 159 -11.22 41.02 -3.81
C GLY A 159 -11.79 39.97 -4.79
N PRO A 160 -13.08 39.97 -5.22
CA PRO A 160 -13.99 41.09 -5.45
C PRO A 160 -15.00 41.41 -4.33
#